data_AF-A0A7W8PB95-F1
#
_entry.id   AF-A0A7W8PB95-F1
#
_cell.length_a   1.000
_cell.length_b   1.000
_cell.length_c   1.000
_cell.angle_alpha   90.00
_cell.angle_beta   90.00
_cell.angle_gamma   90.00
#
_symmetry.space_group_name_H-M   'P 1'
#
loop_
_entity.id
_entity.type
_entity.pdbx_description
1 polymer ?
#
loop_
_entity_poly.entity_id
_entity_poly.type
_entity_poly.pdbx_seq_one_letter_code
_entity_poly.pdbx_strand_id
1 'polypeptide(L)'
;MRVEKDDLLFPGMPALVIAIEAAGSQTALARRIGVSTVNVWNWLNRDHLVPLDRVPFIVAAAQHDKVTPRSLRPDYGLGWSLLARQLGTCMSPLISPDDELDALNH
;
A
#
# COMPACT_ATOMS: atom_id res chain seq x y z
N MET A 1 -7.56 7.61 24.11
CA MET A 1 -6.79 7.56 22.85
C MET A 1 -5.31 7.65 23.24
N ARG A 2 -4.69 6.49 23.49
CA ARG A 2 -3.27 6.39 23.87
C ARG A 2 -2.45 6.43 22.57
N VAL A 3 -1.96 7.61 22.22
CA VAL A 3 -0.90 7.75 21.21
C VAL A 3 0.41 7.76 22.00
N GLU A 4 0.86 6.57 22.43
CA GLU A 4 2.11 6.42 23.20
C GLU A 4 3.20 5.89 22.27
N LYS A 5 4.29 6.67 22.11
CA LYS A 5 5.67 6.34 21.67
C LYS A 5 5.94 5.46 20.44
N ASP A 6 5.07 4.54 20.05
CA ASP A 6 5.25 3.58 18.96
C ASP A 6 5.19 4.21 17.55
N ASP A 7 4.50 5.35 17.40
CA ASP A 7 4.42 6.11 16.13
C ASP A 7 5.81 6.53 15.58
N LEU A 8 6.82 6.64 16.45
CA LEU A 8 8.18 7.03 16.06
C LEU A 8 9.09 5.85 15.73
N LEU A 9 8.69 4.60 16.05
CA LEU A 9 9.48 3.40 15.78
C LEU A 9 8.92 2.55 14.62
N PHE A 10 7.60 2.58 14.40
CA PHE A 10 6.94 1.76 13.38
C PHE A 10 5.92 2.56 12.56
N PRO A 11 6.37 3.37 11.58
CA PRO A 11 5.47 4.20 10.77
C PRO A 11 4.43 3.40 9.94
N GLY A 12 4.59 2.07 9.84
CA GLY A 12 3.65 1.15 9.19
C GLY A 12 2.40 0.79 10.00
N MET A 13 2.49 0.84 11.33
CA MET A 13 1.41 0.46 12.25
C MET A 13 0.14 1.30 12.15
N PRO A 14 0.20 2.65 12.13
CA PRO A 14 -1.01 3.46 12.08
C PRO A 14 -1.83 3.17 10.81
N ALA A 15 -1.16 2.83 9.70
CA ALA A 15 -1.84 2.47 8.45
C ALA A 15 -2.62 1.16 8.55
N LEU A 16 -2.11 0.15 9.27
CA LEU A 16 -2.83 -1.11 9.48
C LEU A 16 -4.05 -0.91 10.38
N VAL A 17 -3.93 -0.07 11.42
CA VAL A 17 -5.06 0.27 12.29
C VAL A 17 -6.16 0.99 11.51
N ILE A 18 -5.80 2.00 10.71
CA ILE A 18 -6.74 2.70 9.83
C ILE A 18 -7.40 1.73 8.84
N ALA A 19 -6.66 0.77 8.30
CA ALA A 19 -7.22 -0.26 7.41
C ALA A 19 -8.24 -1.16 8.13
N ILE A 20 -7.97 -1.52 9.39
CA ILE A 20 -8.88 -2.32 10.23
C ILE A 20 -10.15 -1.53 10.53
N GLU A 21 -10.04 -0.25 10.88
CA GLU A 21 -11.17 0.63 11.15
C GLU A 21 -12.01 0.87 9.89
N ALA A 22 -11.37 1.10 8.74
CA ALA A 22 -12.06 1.26 7.45
C ALA A 22 -12.79 -0.03 7.03
N ALA A 23 -12.22 -1.20 7.34
CA ALA A 23 -12.89 -2.49 7.13
C ALA A 23 -13.97 -2.80 8.19
N GLY A 24 -14.03 -2.01 9.27
CA GLY A 24 -14.97 -2.12 10.40
C GLY A 24 -14.50 -3.03 11.54
N SER A 25 -13.69 -4.06 11.28
CA SER A 25 -13.09 -4.90 12.33
C SER A 25 -11.93 -5.73 11.81
N GLN A 26 -11.09 -6.25 12.73
CA GLN A 26 -10.01 -7.18 12.39
C GLN A 26 -10.55 -8.44 11.68
N THR A 27 -11.72 -8.92 12.10
CA THR A 27 -12.40 -10.08 11.52
C THR A 27 -12.92 -9.80 10.12
N ALA A 28 -13.47 -8.61 9.89
CA ALA A 28 -13.94 -8.20 8.57
C ALA A 28 -12.76 -8.06 7.59
N LEU A 29 -11.67 -7.42 8.02
CA LEU A 29 -10.45 -7.30 7.22
C LEU A 29 -9.85 -8.67 6.89
N ALA A 30 -9.74 -9.55 7.90
CA ALA A 30 -9.21 -10.90 7.73
C ALA A 30 -10.03 -11.72 6.73
N ARG A 31 -11.37 -11.63 6.80
CA ARG A 31 -12.28 -12.27 5.83
C ARG A 31 -12.12 -11.73 4.41
N ARG A 32 -11.99 -10.41 4.25
CA ARG A 32 -11.80 -9.77 2.93
C ARG A 32 -10.48 -10.19 2.26
N ILE A 33 -9.43 -10.40 3.06
CA ILE A 33 -8.10 -10.80 2.56
C ILE A 33 -7.95 -12.33 2.47
N GLY A 34 -8.86 -13.09 3.09
CA GLY A 34 -8.79 -14.55 3.16
C GLY A 34 -7.70 -15.06 4.11
N VAL A 35 -7.45 -14.36 5.21
CA VAL A 35 -6.49 -14.76 6.26
C VAL A 35 -7.20 -15.01 7.58
N SER A 36 -6.53 -15.73 8.48
CA SER A 36 -7.00 -15.87 9.86
C SER A 36 -6.91 -14.53 10.61
N THR A 37 -7.87 -14.24 11.48
CA THR A 37 -7.82 -13.11 12.42
C THR A 37 -6.57 -13.12 13.29
N VAL A 38 -6.06 -14.30 13.63
CA VAL A 38 -4.82 -14.46 14.42
C VAL A 38 -3.61 -13.90 13.68
N ASN A 39 -3.56 -14.03 12.36
CA ASN A 39 -2.46 -13.43 11.57
C ASN A 39 -2.50 -11.91 11.65
N VAL A 40 -3.69 -11.32 11.50
CA VAL A 40 -3.86 -9.86 11.62
C VAL A 40 -3.46 -9.38 13.01
N TRP A 41 -3.83 -10.13 14.05
CA TRP A 41 -3.43 -9.82 15.42
C TRP A 41 -1.91 -9.93 15.62
N ASN A 42 -1.26 -10.96 15.06
CA ASN A 42 0.20 -11.12 15.13
C ASN A 42 0.92 -9.95 14.46
N TRP A 43 0.46 -9.49 13.29
CA TRP A 43 1.04 -8.34 12.61
C TRP A 43 0.93 -7.06 13.43
N LEU A 44 -0.18 -6.91 14.17
CA LEU A 44 -0.49 -5.73 14.97
C LEU A 44 0.19 -5.73 16.36
N ASN A 45 0.43 -6.89 16.98
CA ASN A 45 0.88 -6.94 18.39
C ASN A 45 2.20 -7.66 18.61
N ARG A 46 2.70 -8.43 17.63
CA ARG A 46 3.89 -9.26 17.80
C ARG A 46 4.99 -8.90 16.80
N ASP A 47 4.65 -8.93 15.53
CA ASP A 47 5.62 -8.76 14.45
C ASP A 47 5.81 -7.28 14.10
N HIS A 48 4.82 -6.44 14.43
CA HIS A 48 4.76 -5.01 14.10
C HIS A 48 4.91 -4.72 12.60
N LEU A 49 4.57 -5.71 11.77
CA LEU A 49 5.01 -5.75 10.39
C LEU A 49 4.09 -6.63 9.53
N VAL A 50 3.66 -6.08 8.40
CA VAL A 50 2.75 -6.75 7.45
C VAL A 50 3.56 -7.48 6.37
N PRO A 51 3.28 -8.74 6.03
CA PRO A 51 3.97 -9.42 4.94
C PRO A 51 3.79 -8.71 3.59
N LEU A 52 4.85 -8.64 2.77
CA LEU A 52 4.82 -7.96 1.47
C LEU A 52 3.72 -8.47 0.54
N ASP A 53 3.53 -9.78 0.50
CA ASP A 53 2.49 -10.44 -0.31
C ASP A 53 1.07 -10.04 0.11
N ARG A 54 0.88 -9.53 1.33
CA ARG A 54 -0.44 -9.17 1.88
C ARG A 54 -0.77 -7.68 1.72
N VAL A 55 0.24 -6.84 1.50
CA VAL A 55 0.08 -5.40 1.29
C VAL A 55 -0.97 -5.05 0.21
N PRO A 56 -0.93 -5.61 -1.03
CA PRO A 56 -1.90 -5.23 -2.06
C PRO A 56 -3.35 -5.60 -1.67
N PHE A 57 -3.54 -6.73 -0.99
CA PHE A 57 -4.85 -7.17 -0.54
C PHE A 57 -5.41 -6.27 0.57
N ILE A 58 -4.56 -5.79 1.48
CA ILE A 58 -4.97 -4.87 2.55
C ILE A 58 -5.39 -3.52 1.94
N VAL A 59 -4.60 -2.98 1.01
CA VAL A 59 -4.93 -1.73 0.31
C VAL A 59 -6.26 -1.86 -0.43
N ALA A 60 -6.45 -2.97 -1.16
CA ALA A 60 -7.70 -3.24 -1.87
C ALA A 60 -8.90 -3.45 -0.92
N ALA A 61 -8.70 -4.06 0.25
CA ALA A 61 -9.75 -4.32 1.22
C ALA A 61 -10.14 -3.09 2.05
N ALA A 62 -9.19 -2.19 2.32
CA ALA A 62 -9.39 -0.97 3.09
C ALA A 62 -10.08 0.14 2.29
N GLN A 63 -9.82 0.22 0.98
CA GLN A 63 -10.40 1.23 0.07
C GLN A 63 -10.30 2.66 0.63
N HIS A 64 -9.16 2.99 1.22
CA HIS A 64 -8.95 4.24 1.94
C HIS A 64 -7.66 4.91 1.48
N ASP A 65 -7.70 6.21 1.14
CA ASP A 65 -6.57 6.95 0.56
C ASP A 65 -5.32 6.98 1.45
N LYS A 66 -5.51 6.89 2.77
CA LYS A 66 -4.39 6.83 3.73
C LYS A 66 -3.70 5.46 3.79
N VAL A 67 -4.34 4.40 3.32
CA VAL A 67 -3.80 3.03 3.35
C VAL A 67 -3.12 2.76 2.02
N THR A 68 -1.86 3.19 1.91
CA THR A 68 -1.03 2.95 0.72
C THR A 68 0.03 1.88 1.00
N PRO A 69 0.57 1.21 -0.03
CA PRO A 69 1.67 0.24 0.14
C PRO A 69 2.87 0.85 0.86
N ARG A 70 3.18 2.10 0.53
CA ARG A 70 4.29 2.86 1.14
C ARG A 70 4.01 3.21 2.60
N SER A 71 2.74 3.44 2.96
CA SER A 71 2.34 3.69 4.34
C SER A 71 2.28 2.43 5.18
N LEU A 72 1.97 1.25 4.60
CA LEU A 72 1.98 -0.04 5.32
C LEU A 72 3.40 -0.59 5.51
N ARG A 73 4.28 -0.36 4.53
CA ARG A 73 5.66 -0.84 4.50
C ARG A 73 6.64 0.28 4.13
N PRO A 74 6.90 1.21 5.07
CA PRO A 74 7.85 2.29 4.85
C PRO A 74 9.31 1.78 4.76
N ASP A 75 9.61 0.64 5.40
CA ASP A 75 10.91 -0.05 5.34
C ASP A 75 11.27 -0.54 3.93
N TYR A 76 10.27 -0.88 3.11
CA TYR A 76 10.46 -1.38 1.74
C TYR A 76 10.51 -0.25 0.69
N GLY A 77 10.98 0.94 1.08
CA GLY A 77 10.92 2.17 0.26
C GLY A 77 11.60 2.07 -1.11
N LEU A 78 12.77 1.42 -1.20
CA LEU A 78 13.50 1.25 -2.48
C LEU A 78 12.73 0.32 -3.43
N GLY A 79 12.17 -0.77 -2.90
CA GLY A 79 11.38 -1.73 -3.68
C GLY A 79 10.10 -1.11 -4.25
N TRP A 80 9.39 -0.31 -3.46
CA TRP A 80 8.23 0.45 -3.96
C TRP A 80 8.59 1.43 -5.07
N SER A 81 9.75 2.07 -4.97
CA SER A 81 10.21 3.04 -5.97
C SER A 81 10.61 2.34 -7.29
N LEU A 82 11.20 1.14 -7.22
CA LEU A 82 11.48 0.31 -8.39
C LEU A 82 10.22 -0.23 -9.06
N LEU A 83 9.27 -0.74 -8.28
CA LEU A 83 7.98 -1.20 -8.80
C LEU A 83 7.19 -0.07 -9.47
N ALA A 84 7.14 1.11 -8.85
CA ALA A 84 6.52 2.28 -9.44
C ALA A 84 7.20 2.68 -10.75
N ARG A 85 8.53 2.57 -10.85
CA ARG A 85 9.26 2.82 -12.09
C ARG A 85 8.94 1.77 -13.16
N GLN A 86 8.92 0.48 -12.82
CA GLN A 86 8.56 -0.57 -13.77
C GLN A 86 7.13 -0.39 -14.28
N LEU A 87 6.15 -0.22 -13.38
CA LEU A 87 4.74 -0.04 -13.75
C LEU A 87 4.49 1.30 -14.46
N GLY A 88 5.23 2.35 -14.11
CA GLY A 88 5.20 3.63 -14.83
C GLY A 88 5.79 3.53 -16.25
N THR A 89 6.73 2.62 -16.49
CA THR A 89 7.26 2.33 -17.83
C THR A 89 6.25 1.55 -18.67
N CYS A 90 5.37 0.76 -18.05
CA CYS A 90 4.27 0.07 -18.74
C CYS A 90 3.15 1.02 -19.20
N MET A 91 3.07 2.22 -18.60
CA MET A 91 1.93 3.13 -18.71
C MET A 91 2.33 4.49 -19.30
N SER A 92 3.42 4.50 -20.10
CA SER A 92 3.59 5.58 -21.07
C SER A 92 2.40 5.54 -22.03
N PRO A 93 1.75 6.67 -22.30
CA PRO A 93 0.81 6.74 -23.42
C PRO A 93 1.56 6.34 -24.69
N LEU A 94 0.86 5.66 -25.58
CA LEU A 94 1.22 5.53 -26.98
C LEU A 94 1.40 6.94 -27.56
N ILE A 95 2.55 7.56 -27.36
CA ILE A 95 3.01 8.62 -28.24
C ILE A 95 3.51 7.87 -29.46
N SER A 96 2.60 7.72 -30.43
CA SER A 96 2.98 7.35 -31.78
C SER A 96 4.05 8.34 -32.25
N PRO A 97 5.19 7.88 -32.79
CA PRO A 97 6.24 8.75 -33.32
C PRO A 97 5.83 9.50 -34.61
N ASP A 98 4.55 9.57 -34.95
CA ASP A 98 4.04 10.17 -36.20
C ASP A 98 3.54 11.63 -36.05
N ASP A 99 3.46 12.19 -34.83
CA ASP A 99 2.99 13.58 -34.64
C ASP A 99 4.12 14.63 -34.69
N GLU A 100 5.37 14.23 -34.96
CA GLU A 100 6.53 15.14 -34.93
C GLU A 100 6.88 15.77 -36.30
N LEU A 101 6.14 15.50 -37.39
CA LEU A 101 6.51 15.97 -38.74
C LEU A 101 5.71 17.15 -39.32
N ASP A 102 4.67 17.65 -38.64
CA ASP A 102 3.87 18.78 -39.18
C ASP A 102 4.29 20.17 -38.64
N ALA A 103 5.20 20.24 -37.65
CA ALA A 103 5.64 21.50 -37.06
C ALA A 103 6.79 22.21 -37.82
N LEU A 104 7.21 21.68 -38.98
CA LEU A 104 8.32 22.23 -39.79
C LEU A 104 7.90 22.72 -41.20
N ASN A 105 6.60 22.95 -41.44
CA ASN A 105 6.11 23.49 -42.72
C ASN A 105 5.07 24.62 -42.62
N HIS A 106 5.19 25.52 -41.65
CA HIS A 106 4.58 26.85 -41.76
C HIS A 106 5.46 27.98 -41.22
#